data_AF-A0A7W5S2W3-F1
#
_entry.id   AF-A0A7W5S2W3-F1
#
_cell.length_a   1.000
_cell.length_b   1.000
_cell.length_c   1.000
_cell.angle_alpha   90.00
_cell.angle_beta   90.00
_cell.angle_gamma   90.00
#
_symmetry.space_group_name_H-M   'P 1'
#
loop_
_entity.id
_entity.type
_entity.pdbx_description
1 polymer ?
#
loop_
_entity_poly.entity_id
_entity_poly.type
_entity_poly.pdbx_seq_one_letter_code
_entity_poly.pdbx_strand_id
1 'polypeptide(L)' 'MADDLNRVCVVHADRSDCPDAFVTEMNGGYGLMVHDGGSSAIEIAFCPWCGARLP' A
#
# COMPACT_ATOMS: atom_id res chain seq x y z
N MET A 1 -4.17 -2.08 -8.04
CA MET A 1 -3.92 -0.86 -7.23
C MET A 1 -5.16 -0.43 -6.47
N ALA A 2 -6.24 0.03 -7.14
CA ALA A 2 -7.45 0.50 -6.44
C ALA A 2 -8.02 -0.58 -5.49
N ASP A 3 -8.08 -1.83 -5.93
CA ASP A 3 -8.57 -2.94 -5.09
C ASP A 3 -7.72 -3.17 -3.84
N ASP A 4 -6.40 -2.95 -3.93
CA ASP A 4 -5.50 -3.09 -2.78
C ASP A 4 -5.62 -1.89 -1.83
N LEU A 5 -5.59 -0.66 -2.37
CA LEU A 5 -5.79 0.59 -1.62
C LEU A 5 -7.09 0.56 -0.80
N ASN A 6 -8.17 0.11 -1.44
CA ASN A 6 -9.50 0.09 -0.84
C ASN A 6 -9.81 -1.21 -0.07
N ARG A 7 -8.84 -2.12 0.07
CA ARG A 7 -9.02 -3.36 0.82
C ARG A 7 -9.35 -3.05 2.27
N VAL A 8 -10.41 -3.68 2.76
CA VAL A 8 -10.77 -3.69 4.18
C VAL A 8 -10.46 -5.07 4.74
N CYS A 9 -9.66 -5.12 5.81
CA CYS A 9 -9.40 -6.33 6.55
C CYS A 9 -10.43 -6.48 7.68
N VAL A 10 -11.02 -7.67 7.83
CA VAL A 10 -11.94 -7.96 8.95
C VAL A 10 -11.21 -8.44 10.22
N VAL A 11 -9.92 -8.76 10.10
CA VAL A 11 -9.09 -9.27 11.20
C VAL A 11 -8.34 -8.15 11.91
N HIS A 12 -7.80 -7.20 11.15
CA HIS A 12 -6.98 -6.10 11.67
C HIS A 12 -7.77 -4.79 11.65
N ALA A 13 -7.66 -4.03 12.74
CA ALA A 13 -8.35 -2.74 12.86
C ALA A 13 -7.70 -1.66 11.98
N ASP A 14 -6.36 -1.67 11.91
CA ASP A 14 -5.60 -0.82 10.99
C ASP A 14 -5.22 -1.58 9.72
N ARG A 15 -5.16 -0.86 8.62
CA ARG A 15 -4.69 -1.37 7.33
C ARG A 15 -3.18 -1.64 7.37
N SER A 16 -2.38 -0.87 8.11
CA SER A 16 -0.94 -1.09 8.26
C SER A 16 -0.62 -2.43 8.90
N ASP A 17 -1.52 -2.95 9.75
CA ASP A 17 -1.35 -4.23 10.44
C ASP A 17 -1.72 -5.42 9.55
N CYS A 18 -2.36 -5.20 8.40
CA CYS A 18 -2.80 -6.26 7.52
C CYS A 18 -1.68 -6.67 6.55
N PRO A 19 -1.18 -7.92 6.61
CA PRO A 19 -0.11 -8.39 5.71
C PRO A 19 -0.53 -8.45 4.24
N ASP A 20 -1.85 -8.44 3.97
CA ASP A 20 -2.41 -8.41 2.62
C ASP A 20 -2.60 -6.99 2.06
N ALA A 21 -2.37 -5.95 2.87
CA ALA A 21 -2.33 -4.57 2.39
C ALA A 21 -0.92 -4.26 1.86
N PHE A 22 -0.83 -3.89 0.58
CA PHE A 22 0.47 -3.87 -0.11
C PHE A 22 0.92 -2.45 -0.51
N VAL A 23 0.01 -1.62 -1.02
CA VAL A 23 0.31 -0.23 -1.41
C VAL A 23 -0.42 0.76 -0.52
N THR A 24 0.10 1.96 -0.36
CA THR A 24 -0.53 3.07 0.39
C THR A 24 -0.36 4.39 -0.36
N GLU A 25 -1.18 5.39 -0.03
CA GLU A 25 -0.90 6.77 -0.43
C GLU A 25 0.18 7.36 0.47
N MET A 26 1.15 8.08 -0.13
CA MET A 26 2.27 8.68 0.59
C MET A 26 2.78 9.90 -0.19
N ASN A 27 2.94 11.05 0.48
CA ASN A 27 3.52 12.27 -0.09
C ASN A 27 2.88 12.76 -1.41
N GLY A 28 1.59 12.50 -1.61
CA GLY A 28 0.88 12.84 -2.86
C GLY A 28 1.08 11.85 -4.01
N GLY A 29 1.85 10.78 -3.79
CA GLY A 29 1.98 9.63 -4.68
C GLY A 29 1.63 8.33 -3.97
N TYR A 30 2.33 7.25 -4.32
CA TYR A 30 2.08 5.93 -3.79
C TYR A 30 3.34 5.30 -3.21
N GLY A 31 3.18 4.55 -2.12
CA GLY A 31 4.23 3.77 -1.50
C GLY A 31 3.90 2.28 -1.47
N LEU A 32 4.93 1.46 -1.46
CA LEU A 32 4.86 0.06 -1.08
C LEU A 32 5.03 -0.04 0.44
N MET A 33 4.07 -0.65 1.11
CA MET A 33 4.08 -0.81 2.56
C MET A 33 5.20 -1.74 3.01
N VAL A 34 5.86 -1.39 4.12
CA VAL A 34 6.87 -2.20 4.79
C VAL A 34 6.26 -2.72 6.09
N HIS A 35 6.08 -4.04 6.17
CA HIS A 35 5.51 -4.72 7.33
C HIS A 35 6.57 -4.98 8.41
N ASP A 36 7.13 -3.90 8.96
CA ASP A 36 8.15 -3.90 10.02
C ASP A 36 7.55 -3.80 11.44
N GLY A 37 6.22 -3.84 11.55
CA GLY A 37 5.48 -3.61 12.79
C GLY A 37 5.09 -2.13 13.01
N GLY A 38 5.35 -1.25 12.05
CA GLY A 38 4.86 0.13 12.00
C GLY A 38 4.07 0.44 10.73
N SER A 39 4.01 1.73 10.38
CA SER A 39 3.32 2.24 9.17
C SER A 39 4.30 2.70 8.09
N SER A 40 5.48 2.09 8.03
CA SER A 40 6.55 2.42 7.09
C SER A 40 6.13 2.11 5.64
N ALA A 41 6.58 2.95 4.69
CA ALA A 41 6.39 2.70 3.26
C ALA A 41 7.56 3.26 2.44
N ILE A 42 7.80 2.67 1.26
CA ILE A 42 8.80 3.12 0.29
C ILE A 42 8.07 3.64 -0.94
N GLU A 43 8.34 4.87 -1.34
CA GLU A 43 7.73 5.48 -2.53
C GLU A 43 8.02 4.68 -3.81
N ILE A 44 7.00 4.54 -4.66
CA ILE A 44 7.06 3.82 -5.93
C ILE A 44 6.57 4.70 -7.09
N ALA A 45 7.24 4.61 -8.24
CA ALA A 45 6.88 5.37 -9.45
C ALA A 45 6.06 4.55 -10.46
N PHE A 46 5.94 3.23 -10.26
CA PHE A 46 5.29 2.31 -11.20
C PHE A 46 4.37 1.34 -10.47
N CYS A 47 3.22 1.03 -11.08
CA CYS A 47 2.25 0.08 -10.56
C CYS A 47 2.88 -1.31 -10.41
N PRO A 48 2.87 -1.93 -9.21
CA PRO A 48 3.47 -3.24 -8.98
C PRO A 48 2.85 -4.39 -9.79
N TRP A 49 1.63 -4.19 -10.32
CA TRP A 49 0.88 -5.23 -11.03
C TRP A 49 0.99 -5.14 -12.55
N CYS A 50 1.00 -3.93 -13.12
CA CYS A 50 0.98 -3.76 -14.59
C CYS A 50 2.16 -2.93 -15.13
N GLY A 51 3.00 -2.36 -14.27
CA GLY A 51 4.15 -1.55 -14.68
C GLY A 51 3.81 -0.17 -15.24
N ALA A 52 2.54 0.24 -15.24
CA ALA A 52 2.16 1.60 -15.65
C ALA A 52 2.79 2.64 -14.71
N ARG A 53 3.27 3.75 -15.27
CA ARG A 53 3.76 4.89 -14.48
C ARG A 53 2.62 5.48 -13.65
N LEU A 54 2.88 5.68 -12.37
CA LEU A 54 1.92 6.28 -11.45
C LEU A 54 1.97 7.82 -11.56
N PRO A 55 0.83 8.50 -11.36
CA PRO A 55 0.79 9.97 -11.32
C PRO A 55 1.60 10.55 -10.16
#